data_AF-A0A2E6ECA3-F1
#
_entry.id   AF-A0A2E6ECA3-F1
#
_cell.length_a   1.000
_cell.length_b   1.000
_cell.length_c   1.000
_cell.angle_alpha   90.00
_cell.angle_beta   90.00
_cell.angle_gamma   90.00
#
_symmetry.space_group_name_H-M   'P 1'
#
loop_
_entity.id
_entity.type
_entity.pdbx_description
1 polymer ?
#
loop_
_entity_poly.entity_id
_entity_poly.type
_entity_poly.pdbx_seq_one_letter_code
_entity_poly.pdbx_strand_id
1 'polypeptide(L)'
;MVKMNMSNFIGVFLIAGALTIVFFKVTFEFGMVPEKYTEIPDPAVEKRYKGCYQAKDDNIHTTAFGMIDNPDVQKEFITSSRAEAQSLCRATYPERLISIKIPEKRNLIDFEPRFW
;
A
#
# COMPACT_ATOMS: atom_id res chain seq x y z
N MET A 1 -40.30 10.26 29.06
CA MET A 1 -40.16 10.83 27.70
C MET A 1 -40.12 12.35 27.82
N VAL A 2 -38.94 12.97 27.71
CA VAL A 2 -38.83 14.44 27.74
C VAL A 2 -39.27 14.97 26.37
N LYS A 3 -40.42 15.67 26.34
CA LYS A 3 -40.82 16.46 25.16
C LYS A 3 -39.90 17.67 25.08
N MET A 4 -38.80 17.55 24.32
CA MET A 4 -38.02 18.72 23.94
C MET A 4 -38.85 19.58 22.98
N ASN A 5 -39.25 20.76 23.43
CA ASN A 5 -39.83 21.77 22.55
C ASN A 5 -38.78 22.24 21.54
N MET A 6 -39.21 22.59 20.34
CA MET A 6 -38.35 22.99 19.21
C MET A 6 -37.33 24.09 19.58
N SER A 7 -37.71 25.00 20.49
CA SER A 7 -36.82 26.03 21.04
C SER A 7 -35.66 25.47 21.88
N ASN A 8 -35.90 24.45 22.70
CA ASN A 8 -34.84 23.80 23.49
C ASN A 8 -33.87 23.03 22.59
N PHE A 9 -34.37 22.45 21.50
CA PHE A 9 -33.55 21.76 20.51
C PHE A 9 -32.62 22.74 19.80
N ILE A 10 -33.14 23.89 19.35
CA ILE A 10 -32.34 24.95 18.73
C ILE A 10 -31.27 25.48 19.70
N GLY A 11 -31.63 25.71 20.97
CA GLY A 11 -30.69 26.20 21.98
C GLY A 11 -29.50 25.26 22.21
N VAL A 12 -29.76 23.95 22.30
CA VAL A 12 -28.69 22.95 22.48
C VAL A 12 -27.75 22.90 21.27
N PHE A 13 -28.29 22.97 20.05
CA PHE A 13 -27.47 22.98 18.84
C PHE A 13 -26.57 24.22 18.74
N LEU A 14 -27.08 25.39 19.13
CA LEU A 14 -26.29 26.63 19.14
C LEU A 14 -25.13 26.56 20.14
N ILE A 15 -25.38 26.05 21.35
CA ILE A 15 -24.34 25.88 22.36
C ILE A 15 -23.28 24.88 21.89
N ALA A 16 -23.72 23.73 21.36
CA ALA A 16 -22.82 22.72 20.83
C ALA A 16 -21.94 23.30 19.70
N GLY A 17 -22.52 24.01 18.74
CA GLY A 17 -21.78 24.66 17.65
C GLY A 17 -20.78 25.71 18.14
N ALA A 18 -21.16 26.53 19.13
CA ALA A 18 -20.25 27.51 19.73
C ALA A 18 -19.05 26.83 20.40
N LEU A 19 -19.27 25.75 21.16
CA LEU A 19 -18.19 24.97 21.77
C LEU A 19 -17.27 24.37 20.69
N THR A 20 -17.82 23.84 19.60
CA THR A 20 -17.00 23.31 18.50
C THR A 20 -16.09 24.36 17.89
N ILE A 21 -16.57 25.58 17.66
CA ILE A 21 -15.76 26.70 17.10
C ILE A 21 -14.67 27.16 18.08
N VAL A 22 -14.97 27.16 19.38
CA VAL A 22 -14.04 27.58 20.44
C VAL A 22 -12.89 26.59 20.61
N PHE A 23 -13.19 25.29 20.63
CA PHE A 23 -12.19 24.25 20.91
C PHE A 23 -11.47 23.73 19.66
N PHE A 24 -12.12 23.78 18.50
CA PHE A 24 -11.58 23.24 17.26
C PHE A 24 -11.44 24.34 16.20
N LYS A 25 -10.39 24.21 15.40
CA LYS A 25 -10.28 24.87 14.11
C LYS A 25 -10.94 23.94 13.10
N VAL A 26 -12.06 24.38 12.56
CA VAL A 26 -12.80 23.62 11.55
C VAL A 26 -12.29 24.06 10.18
N THR A 27 -11.65 23.14 9.47
CA THR A 27 -11.23 23.35 8.08
C THR A 27 -12.19 22.61 7.16
N PHE A 28 -12.68 23.33 6.16
CA PHE A 28 -13.50 22.77 5.11
C PHE A 28 -12.67 22.72 3.84
N GLU A 29 -12.31 21.51 3.42
CA GLU A 29 -11.59 21.32 2.17
C GLU A 29 -12.59 21.05 1.05
N PHE A 30 -13.04 22.12 0.41
CA PHE A 30 -13.82 22.03 -0.83
C PHE A 30 -12.87 22.07 -2.03
N GLY A 31 -12.48 20.89 -2.51
CA GLY A 31 -11.67 20.74 -3.72
C GLY A 31 -12.12 19.53 -4.54
N MET A 32 -12.25 19.70 -5.86
CA MET A 32 -12.19 18.57 -6.78
C MET A 32 -10.72 18.13 -6.82
N VAL A 33 -10.37 17.11 -6.03
CA VAL A 33 -9.05 16.49 -6.13
C VAL A 33 -9.02 15.75 -7.48
N PRO A 34 -8.03 16.01 -8.35
CA PRO A 34 -7.91 15.26 -9.59
C PRO A 34 -7.63 13.80 -9.25
N GLU A 35 -8.26 12.89 -10.00
CA GLU A 35 -8.04 11.45 -9.82
C GLU A 35 -6.54 11.16 -9.88
N LYS A 36 -5.97 10.75 -8.75
CA LYS A 36 -4.54 10.45 -8.66
C LYS A 36 -4.32 9.00 -9.06
N TYR A 37 -3.53 8.81 -10.10
CA TYR A 37 -3.07 7.49 -10.53
C TYR A 37 -1.66 7.23 -10.01
N THR A 38 -1.36 5.98 -9.69
CA THR A 38 -0.01 5.51 -9.39
C THR A 38 0.33 4.34 -10.28
N GLU A 39 1.57 4.28 -10.72
CA GLU A 39 2.10 3.16 -11.48
C GLU A 39 2.61 2.10 -10.51
N ILE A 40 2.06 0.89 -10.62
CA ILE A 40 2.54 -0.27 -9.88
C ILE A 40 2.93 -1.38 -10.86
N PRO A 41 3.87 -2.26 -10.49
CA PRO A 41 4.12 -3.48 -11.26
C PRO A 41 2.86 -4.31 -11.41
N ASP A 42 2.62 -4.82 -12.61
CA ASP A 42 1.49 -5.68 -12.94
C ASP A 42 1.55 -6.96 -12.08
N PRO A 43 0.60 -7.18 -11.18
CA PRO A 43 0.63 -8.32 -10.27
C PRO A 43 0.55 -9.66 -11.01
N ALA A 44 -0.06 -9.71 -12.20
CA ALA A 44 -0.12 -10.93 -12.99
C ALA A 44 1.26 -11.29 -13.58
N VAL A 45 2.01 -10.30 -14.04
CA VAL A 45 3.38 -10.50 -14.56
C VAL A 45 4.33 -10.84 -13.43
N GLU A 46 4.26 -10.10 -12.31
CA GLU A 46 5.06 -10.37 -11.12
C GLU A 46 4.83 -11.77 -10.54
N LYS A 47 3.59 -12.27 -10.57
CA LYS A 47 3.29 -13.64 -10.17
C LYS A 47 3.99 -14.68 -11.05
N ARG A 48 4.00 -14.47 -12.37
CA ARG A 48 4.69 -15.38 -13.32
C ARG A 48 6.19 -15.33 -13.16
N TYR A 49 6.76 -14.13 -13.00
CA TYR A 49 8.17 -13.93 -12.69
C TYR A 49 8.57 -14.69 -11.42
N LYS A 50 7.84 -14.52 -10.32
CA LYS A 50 8.10 -15.23 -9.06
C LYS A 50 8.01 -16.74 -9.20
N GLY A 51 7.01 -17.24 -9.94
CA GLY A 51 6.89 -18.67 -10.21
C GLY A 51 8.08 -19.24 -11.01
N CYS A 52 8.54 -18.52 -12.03
CA CYS A 52 9.75 -18.88 -12.78
C CYS A 52 10.98 -18.92 -11.89
N TYR A 53 11.19 -17.86 -11.11
CA TYR A 53 12.37 -17.73 -10.25
C TYR A 53 12.39 -18.82 -9.18
N GLN A 54 11.26 -19.09 -8.54
CA GLN A 54 11.15 -20.13 -7.52
C GLN A 54 11.47 -21.52 -8.08
N ALA A 55 10.91 -21.88 -9.25
CA ALA A 55 11.20 -23.17 -9.87
C ALA A 55 12.70 -23.34 -10.23
N LYS A 56 13.36 -22.23 -10.63
CA LYS A 56 14.80 -22.22 -10.87
C LYS A 56 15.58 -22.32 -9.56
N ASP A 57 15.17 -21.61 -8.52
CA ASP A 57 15.82 -21.64 -7.21
C ASP A 57 15.78 -23.04 -6.59
N ASP A 58 14.62 -23.71 -6.66
CA ASP A 58 14.45 -25.09 -6.17
C ASP A 58 15.41 -26.06 -6.88
N ASN A 59 15.60 -25.89 -8.20
CA ASN A 59 16.54 -26.70 -8.98
C ASN A 59 18.01 -26.39 -8.59
N ILE A 60 18.33 -25.11 -8.40
CA ILE A 60 19.67 -24.68 -7.95
C ILE A 60 20.01 -25.32 -6.59
N HIS A 61 19.08 -25.30 -5.63
CA HIS A 61 19.31 -25.92 -4.30
C HIS A 61 19.42 -27.44 -4.40
N THR A 62 18.56 -28.07 -5.20
CA THR A 62 18.63 -29.52 -5.43
C THR A 62 19.99 -29.93 -6.02
N THR A 63 20.49 -29.15 -6.97
CA THR A 63 21.80 -29.39 -7.59
C THR A 63 22.94 -29.12 -6.61
N ALA A 64 22.90 -27.99 -5.90
CA ALA A 64 23.93 -27.61 -4.94
C ALA A 64 24.08 -28.66 -3.83
N PHE A 65 22.98 -29.07 -3.20
CA PHE A 65 23.01 -30.03 -2.10
C PHE A 65 23.14 -31.48 -2.56
N GLY A 66 22.74 -31.80 -3.79
CA GLY A 66 22.79 -33.16 -4.33
C GLY A 66 24.11 -33.52 -5.01
N MET A 67 24.90 -32.53 -5.45
CA MET A 67 26.07 -32.78 -6.31
C MET A 67 27.37 -32.11 -5.84
N ILE A 68 27.31 -31.12 -4.95
CA ILE A 68 28.50 -30.39 -4.50
C ILE A 68 28.72 -30.70 -3.02
N ASP A 69 29.84 -31.33 -2.66
CA ASP A 69 30.13 -31.70 -1.26
C ASP A 69 30.81 -30.58 -0.45
N ASN A 70 31.43 -29.60 -1.13
CA ASN A 70 32.11 -28.50 -0.48
C ASN A 70 31.14 -27.33 -0.20
N PRO A 71 30.91 -26.94 1.06
CA PRO A 71 29.95 -25.89 1.42
C PRO A 71 30.33 -24.49 0.88
N ASP A 72 31.62 -24.18 0.73
CA ASP A 72 32.07 -22.90 0.18
C ASP A 72 31.73 -22.82 -1.32
N VAL A 73 31.94 -23.92 -2.04
CA VAL A 73 31.60 -24.04 -3.46
C VAL A 73 30.08 -24.07 -3.66
N GLN A 74 29.33 -24.73 -2.78
CA GLN A 74 27.86 -24.70 -2.78
C GLN A 74 27.34 -23.28 -2.70
N LYS A 75 27.87 -22.49 -1.76
CA LYS A 75 27.43 -21.10 -1.55
C LYS A 75 27.70 -20.24 -2.79
N GLU A 76 28.88 -20.37 -3.38
CA GLU A 76 29.24 -19.61 -4.59
C GLU A 76 28.38 -20.01 -5.80
N PHE A 77 28.16 -21.31 -5.97
CA PHE A 77 27.27 -21.85 -7.00
C PHE A 77 25.83 -21.34 -6.85
N ILE A 78 25.27 -21.39 -5.63
CA ILE A 78 23.91 -20.89 -5.37
C ILE A 78 23.82 -19.39 -5.67
N THR A 79 24.79 -18.61 -5.21
CA THR A 79 24.80 -17.15 -5.38
C THR A 79 24.86 -16.75 -6.85
N SER A 80 25.81 -17.32 -7.60
CA SER A 80 25.97 -17.05 -9.04
C SER A 80 24.75 -17.53 -9.84
N SER A 81 24.28 -18.75 -9.60
CA SER A 81 23.13 -19.32 -10.32
C SER A 81 21.83 -18.58 -10.04
N ARG A 82 21.64 -18.05 -8.82
CA ARG A 82 20.49 -17.19 -8.48
C ARG A 82 20.48 -15.90 -9.28
N ALA A 83 21.64 -15.25 -9.44
CA ALA A 83 21.75 -14.04 -10.23
C ALA A 83 21.41 -14.30 -11.71
N GLU A 84 21.88 -15.42 -12.26
CA GLU A 84 21.54 -15.85 -13.61
C GLU A 84 20.03 -16.15 -13.75
N ALA A 85 19.46 -16.92 -12.81
CA ALA A 85 18.03 -17.23 -12.80
C ALA A 85 17.16 -15.97 -12.71
N GLN A 86 17.57 -14.99 -11.91
CA GLN A 86 16.90 -13.71 -11.81
C GLN A 86 16.89 -12.97 -13.16
N SER A 87 18.06 -12.86 -13.81
CA SER A 87 18.19 -12.23 -15.12
C SER A 87 17.32 -12.92 -16.18
N LEU A 88 17.40 -14.25 -16.25
CA LEU A 88 16.69 -15.05 -17.24
C LEU A 88 15.16 -15.00 -17.06
N CYS A 89 14.68 -15.11 -15.82
CA CYS A 89 13.25 -14.98 -15.54
C CYS A 89 12.75 -13.55 -15.78
N ARG A 90 13.56 -12.51 -15.53
CA ARG A 90 13.19 -11.12 -15.84
C ARG A 90 13.19 -10.83 -17.34
N ALA A 91 14.09 -11.43 -18.11
CA ALA A 91 14.09 -11.35 -19.57
C ALA A 91 12.83 -12.03 -20.17
N THR A 92 12.37 -13.13 -19.55
CA THR A 92 11.17 -13.85 -19.99
C THR A 92 9.87 -13.14 -19.58
N TYR A 93 9.83 -12.60 -18.36
CA TYR A 93 8.69 -11.88 -17.79
C TYR A 93 9.12 -10.45 -17.46
N PRO A 94 9.22 -9.57 -18.47
CA PRO A 94 9.68 -8.20 -18.29
C PRO A 94 8.71 -7.41 -17.41
N GLU A 95 9.26 -6.50 -16.61
CA GLU A 95 8.47 -5.64 -15.75
C GLU A 95 7.49 -4.81 -16.58
N ARG A 96 6.22 -4.86 -16.19
CA ARG A 96 5.16 -4.08 -16.81
C ARG A 96 4.49 -3.25 -15.73
N LEU A 97 4.38 -1.95 -15.96
CA LEU A 97 3.66 -1.06 -15.07
C LEU A 97 2.20 -0.95 -15.51
N ILE A 98 1.31 -0.91 -14.52
CA ILE A 98 -0.11 -0.62 -14.71
C ILE A 98 -0.47 0.60 -13.85
N SER A 99 -1.30 1.49 -14.40
CA SER A 99 -1.83 2.63 -13.67
C SER A 99 -3.04 2.20 -12.86
N ILE A 100 -2.97 2.34 -11.54
CA ILE A 100 -4.12 2.13 -10.66
C ILE A 100 -4.57 3.46 -10.05
N LYS A 101 -5.89 3.59 -9.84
CA LYS A 101 -6.47 4.75 -9.16
C LYS A 101 -6.22 4.63 -7.66
N ILE A 102 -5.62 5.67 -7.06
CA ILE A 102 -5.46 5.75 -5.61
C ILE A 102 -6.84 6.06 -5.01
N PRO A 103 -7.31 5.29 -4.01
CA PRO A 103 -8.52 5.64 -3.30
C PRO A 103 -8.31 6.97 -2.55
N GLU A 104 -9.10 7.97 -2.90
CA GLU A 104 -9.10 9.26 -2.19
C GLU A 104 -9.63 9.06 -0.77
N LYS A 105 -8.83 9.41 0.23
CA LYS A 105 -9.35 9.68 1.58
C LYS A 105 -9.90 11.10 1.58
N ARG A 106 -11.23 11.25 1.69
CA ARG A 106 -11.89 12.54 1.82
C ARG A 106 -12.30 12.76 3.28
N ASN A 107 -11.69 13.73 3.94
CA ASN A 107 -12.26 14.36 5.12
C ASN A 107 -12.83 15.71 4.67
N LEU A 108 -14.15 15.79 4.50
CA LEU A 108 -14.83 17.03 4.09
C LEU A 108 -14.78 18.12 5.16
N ILE A 109 -14.67 17.68 6.42
CA ILE A 109 -14.60 18.53 7.60
C ILE A 109 -13.49 17.93 8.45
N ASP A 110 -12.43 18.69 8.67
CA ASP A 110 -11.41 18.35 9.65
C ASP A 110 -11.55 19.25 10.88
N PHE A 111 -11.32 18.66 12.05
CA PHE A 111 -11.43 19.31 13.35
C PHE A 111 -10.08 19.24 14.03
N GLU A 112 -9.25 20.25 13.82
CA GLU A 112 -7.96 20.35 14.51
C GLU A 112 -8.18 20.96 15.90
N PRO A 113 -7.76 20.31 17.00
CA PRO A 113 -7.85 20.90 18.33
C PRO A 113 -6.95 22.13 18.41
N ARG A 114 -7.47 23.24 18.95
CA ARG A 114 -6.70 24.50 19.03
C ARG A 114 -5.65 24.53 20.14
N PHE A 115 -5.79 23.64 21.13
CA PHE A 115 -5.06 23.72 22.40
C PHE A 115 -4.27 22.44 22.72
N TRP A 116 -4.02 21.59 21.71
CA TRP A 116 -3.24 20.35 21.83
C TRP A 116 -2.16 20.31 20.76
#